data_AF-A0A8T7BR08-F1
#
_entry.id   AF-A0A8T7BR08-F1
#
_cell.length_a   1.000
_cell.length_b   1.000
_cell.length_c   1.000
_cell.angle_alpha   90.00
_cell.angle_beta   90.00
_cell.angle_gamma   90.00
#
_symmetry.space_group_name_H-M   'P 1'
#
loop_
_entity.id
_entity.type
_entity.pdbx_description
1 polymer ?
#
loop_
_entity_poly.entity_id
_entity_poly.type
_entity_poly.pdbx_seq_one_letter_code
_entity_poly.pdbx_strand_id
1 'polypeptide(L)'
;VQNIVDLNRFSRSRNDYGRLKTTIAQFFRINGGSNQHKGVIPDIIYPTADFSAEHGERSLENALPWDEIKPARFVPAQAPIDRFETAKREHENRIQSDKLFQLLLDEQRLVYEINDKKITSLQEAKRKAEREQLTSARKTLQNEFRIAQGLEPLAEDSNDEEFEDTEPVDVILNESARILEDLLSPVQTTAASMENKSVRDNSL
;
A
#
# COMPACT_ATOMS: atom_id res chain seq x y z
N VAL A 1 20.83 10.40 2.66
CA VAL A 1 21.99 9.84 1.91
C VAL A 1 22.97 9.22 2.88
N GLN A 2 23.41 7.98 2.61
CA GLN A 2 24.44 7.32 3.39
C GLN A 2 25.75 7.23 2.59
N ASN A 3 26.87 7.44 3.26
CA ASN A 3 28.21 7.27 2.71
C ASN A 3 28.94 6.17 3.45
N ILE A 4 29.79 5.42 2.74
CA ILE A 4 30.61 4.35 3.31
C ILE A 4 32.05 4.84 3.38
N VAL A 5 32.59 4.89 4.60
CA VAL A 5 33.97 5.28 4.87
C VAL A 5 34.76 4.02 5.23
N ASP A 6 35.72 3.67 4.39
CA ASP A 6 36.68 2.59 4.67
C ASP A 6 37.64 3.04 5.77
N LEU A 7 37.71 2.30 6.89
CA LEU A 7 38.52 2.64 8.05
C LEU A 7 40.00 2.34 7.83
N ASN A 8 40.33 1.46 6.88
CA ASN A 8 41.71 1.09 6.55
C ASN A 8 42.51 2.29 6.03
N ARG A 9 41.83 3.32 5.47
CA ARG A 9 42.49 4.56 5.01
C ARG A 9 43.14 5.38 6.13
N PHE A 10 42.74 5.15 7.39
CA PHE A 10 43.25 5.88 8.55
C PHE A 10 44.31 5.10 9.34
N SER A 11 44.60 3.86 8.95
CA SER A 11 45.62 3.01 9.58
C SER A 11 46.74 2.67 8.59
N ARG A 12 47.97 2.55 9.10
CA ARG A 12 49.12 2.07 8.31
C ARG A 12 49.33 0.56 8.42
N SER A 13 48.51 -0.14 9.21
CA SER A 13 48.61 -1.59 9.39
C SER A 13 47.94 -2.33 8.21
N ARG A 14 48.32 -3.59 7.98
CA ARG A 14 47.68 -4.46 6.97
C ARG A 14 46.41 -5.16 7.47
N ASN A 15 45.96 -4.84 8.69
CA ASN A 15 44.76 -5.44 9.25
C ASN A 15 43.52 -4.78 8.65
N ASP A 16 42.47 -5.58 8.44
CA ASP A 16 41.18 -5.04 8.01
C ASP A 16 40.36 -4.58 9.22
N TYR A 17 40.08 -3.29 9.27
CA TYR A 17 39.27 -2.63 10.29
C TYR A 17 37.81 -2.44 9.86
N GLY A 18 37.45 -2.85 8.65
CA GLY A 18 36.09 -2.75 8.13
C GLY A 18 35.70 -1.34 7.69
N ARG A 19 34.38 -1.07 7.67
CA ARG A 19 33.78 0.10 7.05
C ARG A 19 32.73 0.73 7.96
N LEU A 20 32.66 2.06 7.98
CA LEU A 20 31.64 2.84 8.68
C LEU A 20 30.61 3.39 7.69
N LYS A 21 29.32 3.16 7.95
CA LYS A 21 28.22 3.75 7.18
C LYS A 21 27.66 4.94 7.96
N THR A 22 27.65 6.13 7.37
CA THR A 22 27.18 7.35 8.04
C THR A 22 26.22 8.16 7.15
N THR A 23 25.27 8.85 7.77
CA THR A 23 24.35 9.76 7.07
C THR A 23 25.03 11.11 6.86
N ILE A 24 25.15 11.55 5.60
CA ILE A 24 25.89 12.77 5.25
C ILE A 24 25.02 13.89 4.69
N ALA A 25 23.80 13.58 4.26
CA ALA A 25 22.90 14.55 3.66
C ALA A 25 21.43 14.13 3.80
N GLN A 26 20.56 15.12 3.83
CA GLN A 26 19.10 15.00 3.75
C GLN A 26 18.60 15.37 2.36
N PHE A 27 17.45 14.81 1.97
CA PHE A 27 16.79 15.15 0.71
C PHE A 27 15.52 15.96 0.99
N PHE A 28 15.28 16.95 0.14
CA PHE A 28 14.09 17.78 0.17
C PHE A 28 13.41 17.75 -1.19
N ARG A 29 12.09 17.72 -1.19
CA ARG A 29 11.27 17.83 -2.41
C ARG A 29 11.44 19.22 -3.03
N ILE A 30 11.04 19.36 -4.30
CA ILE A 30 11.14 20.64 -5.01
C ILE A 30 10.35 21.78 -4.32
N ASN A 31 9.30 21.42 -3.60
CA ASN A 31 8.49 22.33 -2.78
C ASN A 31 9.08 22.61 -1.40
N GLY A 32 10.29 22.12 -1.09
CA GLY A 32 11.00 22.39 0.17
C GLY A 32 10.78 21.37 1.29
N GLY A 33 9.72 20.56 1.25
CA GLY A 33 9.43 19.59 2.31
C GLY A 33 10.32 18.34 2.27
N SER A 34 10.74 17.83 3.42
CA SER A 34 11.43 16.54 3.53
C SER A 34 10.48 15.35 3.41
N ASN A 35 10.97 14.22 2.88
CA ASN A 35 10.29 12.92 2.91
C ASN A 35 10.56 12.13 4.20
N GLN A 36 11.48 12.61 5.03
CA GLN A 36 11.81 11.99 6.31
C GLN A 36 10.56 11.85 7.19
N HIS A 37 10.36 10.69 7.83
CA HIS A 37 9.15 10.30 8.60
C HIS A 37 7.83 10.20 7.82
N LYS A 38 7.53 11.17 6.95
CA LYS A 38 6.23 11.30 6.27
C LYS A 38 6.15 10.47 4.98
N GLY A 39 7.27 10.19 4.32
CA GLY A 39 7.30 9.55 3.02
C GLY A 39 6.59 10.38 1.95
N VAL A 40 6.13 9.70 0.89
CA VAL A 40 5.21 10.27 -0.10
C VAL A 40 3.82 9.73 0.21
N ILE A 41 2.90 10.62 0.57
CA ILE A 41 1.50 10.26 0.80
C ILE A 41 0.82 10.18 -0.57
N PRO A 42 0.26 9.02 -0.96
CA PRO A 42 -0.48 8.88 -2.22
C PRO A 42 -1.75 9.74 -2.21
N ASP A 43 -2.18 10.21 -3.38
CA ASP A 43 -3.41 11.00 -3.50
C ASP A 43 -4.68 10.15 -3.32
N ILE A 44 -4.63 8.87 -3.72
CA ILE A 44 -5.66 7.86 -3.43
C ILE A 44 -5.06 6.85 -2.45
N ILE A 45 -5.61 6.80 -1.24
CA ILE A 45 -5.09 5.98 -0.14
C ILE A 45 -5.91 4.70 -0.09
N TYR A 46 -5.24 3.55 -0.18
CA TYR A 46 -5.91 2.26 -0.01
C TYR A 46 -6.11 1.98 1.48
N PRO A 47 -7.21 1.30 1.88
CA PRO A 47 -7.43 0.94 3.29
C PRO A 47 -6.32 0.06 3.87
N THR A 48 -5.55 -0.61 3.01
CA THR A 48 -4.37 -1.37 3.41
C THR A 48 -3.28 -0.52 4.07
N ALA A 49 -3.28 0.79 3.84
CA ALA A 49 -2.32 1.72 4.44
C ALA A 49 -2.47 1.83 5.97
N ASP A 50 -3.66 1.55 6.52
CA ASP A 50 -3.91 1.61 7.96
C ASP A 50 -3.04 0.61 8.74
N PHE A 51 -2.68 -0.51 8.12
CA PHE A 51 -1.84 -1.55 8.72
C PHE A 51 -0.33 -1.26 8.59
N SER A 52 0.06 -0.18 7.89
CA SER A 52 1.47 0.13 7.60
C SER A 52 2.17 0.98 8.66
N ALA A 53 1.46 1.45 9.69
CA ALA A 53 1.96 2.46 10.63
C ALA A 53 3.25 2.08 11.37
N GLU A 54 3.46 0.78 11.64
CA GLU A 54 4.65 0.26 12.33
C GLU A 54 5.88 0.08 11.41
N HIS A 55 5.70 0.28 10.10
CA HIS A 55 6.72 0.03 9.10
C HIS A 55 7.30 1.35 8.54
N GLY A 56 8.57 1.29 8.14
CA GLY A 56 9.27 2.39 7.49
C GLY A 56 10.15 3.22 8.44
N GLU A 57 10.71 4.31 7.91
CA GLU A 57 11.72 5.09 8.63
C GLU A 57 11.20 5.71 9.94
N ARG A 58 9.89 5.97 10.02
CA ARG A 58 9.26 6.57 11.20
C ARG A 58 9.28 5.68 12.44
N SER A 59 9.43 4.37 12.30
CA SER A 59 9.47 3.43 13.43
C SER A 59 10.89 3.23 13.98
N LEU A 60 11.91 3.82 13.37
CA LEU A 60 13.28 3.77 13.87
C LEU A 60 13.46 4.71 15.06
N GLU A 61 14.05 4.21 16.15
CA GLU A 61 14.25 4.92 17.42
C GLU A 61 14.95 6.28 17.27
N ASN A 62 15.94 6.35 16.39
CA ASN A 62 16.77 7.55 16.17
C ASN A 62 16.64 8.09 14.73
N ALA A 63 15.44 7.99 14.15
CA ALA A 63 15.16 8.63 12.88
C ALA A 63 15.38 10.15 12.99
N LEU A 64 16.02 10.74 11.98
CA LEU A 64 16.15 12.20 11.91
C LEU A 64 14.76 12.83 11.80
N PRO A 65 14.48 13.94 12.48
CA PRO A 65 13.17 14.58 12.43
C PRO A 65 12.82 15.09 11.03
N TRP A 66 11.53 15.30 10.79
CA TRP A 66 11.07 16.00 9.59
C TRP A 66 11.52 17.46 9.62
N ASP A 67 11.93 17.97 8.46
CA ASP A 67 12.41 19.34 8.28
C ASP A 67 11.94 19.92 6.93
N GLU A 68 12.01 21.24 6.79
CA GLU A 68 11.60 21.98 5.60
C GLU A 68 12.61 23.08 5.27
N ILE A 69 12.93 23.21 3.98
CA ILE A 69 13.80 24.26 3.46
C ILE A 69 13.04 25.15 2.48
N LYS A 70 13.66 26.27 2.11
CA LYS A 70 13.11 27.15 1.07
C LYS A 70 12.88 26.36 -0.24
N PRO A 71 11.68 26.45 -0.84
CA PRO A 71 11.38 25.79 -2.11
C PRO A 71 12.33 26.25 -3.22
N ALA A 72 12.62 25.34 -4.16
CA ALA A 72 13.32 25.69 -5.39
C ALA A 72 12.40 26.51 -6.31
N ARG A 73 12.97 27.26 -7.26
CA ARG A 73 12.16 27.88 -8.32
C ARG A 73 11.81 26.80 -9.35
N PHE A 74 10.52 26.55 -9.55
CA PHE A 74 10.02 25.60 -10.54
C PHE A 74 8.70 26.10 -11.15
N VAL A 75 8.36 25.57 -12.32
CA VAL A 75 7.06 25.74 -12.95
C VAL A 75 6.34 24.39 -12.87
N PRO A 76 5.16 24.30 -12.22
CA PRO A 76 4.40 23.05 -12.18
C PRO A 76 4.03 22.62 -13.60
N ALA A 77 4.23 21.33 -13.91
CA ALA A 77 3.62 20.75 -15.10
C ALA A 77 2.11 20.66 -14.87
N GLN A 78 1.31 21.08 -15.85
CA GLN A 78 -0.13 20.82 -15.84
C GLN A 78 -0.34 19.36 -16.26
N ALA A 79 -0.83 18.55 -15.33
CA ALA A 79 -1.36 17.23 -15.65
C ALA A 79 -2.85 17.42 -15.99
N PRO A 80 -3.34 16.97 -17.16
CA PRO A 80 -4.75 17.08 -17.54
C PRO A 80 -5.58 16.00 -16.81
N ILE A 81 -5.64 16.08 -15.48
CA ILE A 81 -6.34 15.11 -14.63
C ILE A 81 -7.62 15.74 -14.10
N ASP A 82 -8.54 16.04 -15.01
CA ASP A 82 -9.82 16.67 -14.67
C ASP A 82 -10.78 15.68 -13.95
N ARG A 83 -10.45 14.38 -13.97
CA ARG A 83 -11.28 13.29 -13.45
C ARG A 83 -10.86 12.76 -12.09
N PHE A 84 -9.90 13.37 -11.42
CA PHE A 84 -9.32 12.85 -10.19
C PHE A 84 -10.39 12.51 -9.13
N GLU A 85 -11.28 13.46 -8.80
CA GLU A 85 -12.34 13.24 -7.81
C GLU A 85 -13.32 12.13 -8.21
N THR A 86 -13.56 11.97 -9.53
CA THR A 86 -14.40 10.87 -10.03
C THR A 86 -13.69 9.54 -9.83
N ALA A 87 -12.43 9.41 -10.26
CA ALA A 87 -11.65 8.20 -10.11
C ALA A 87 -11.52 7.77 -8.63
N LYS A 88 -11.30 8.74 -7.73
CA LYS A 88 -11.27 8.49 -6.29
C LYS A 88 -12.59 7.91 -5.76
N ARG A 89 -13.73 8.49 -6.14
CA ARG A 89 -15.05 8.00 -5.73
C ARG A 89 -15.36 6.62 -6.33
N GLU A 90 -15.04 6.40 -7.60
CA GLU A 90 -15.27 5.09 -8.23
C GLU A 90 -14.39 4.01 -7.58
N HIS A 91 -13.15 4.33 -7.22
CA HIS A 91 -12.31 3.47 -6.39
C HIS A 91 -12.98 3.12 -5.06
N GLU A 92 -13.38 4.14 -4.29
CA GLU A 92 -14.04 3.95 -2.98
C GLU A 92 -15.29 3.06 -3.07
N ASN A 93 -16.07 3.20 -4.15
CA ASN A 93 -17.25 2.36 -4.40
C ASN A 93 -16.86 0.92 -4.78
N ARG A 94 -15.89 0.74 -5.68
CA ARG A 94 -15.48 -0.58 -6.16
C ARG A 94 -14.97 -1.44 -5.01
N ILE A 95 -14.03 -0.92 -4.22
CA ILE A 95 -13.38 -1.70 -3.16
C ILE A 95 -14.34 -2.17 -2.07
N GLN A 96 -15.47 -1.47 -1.86
CA GLN A 96 -16.51 -1.89 -0.90
C GLN A 96 -17.25 -3.16 -1.35
N SER A 97 -17.34 -3.40 -2.66
CA SER A 97 -18.08 -4.52 -3.24
C SER A 97 -17.18 -5.62 -3.81
N ASP A 98 -15.90 -5.34 -4.02
CA ASP A 98 -14.93 -6.28 -4.57
C ASP A 98 -14.55 -7.35 -3.51
N LYS A 99 -14.97 -8.60 -3.74
CA LYS A 99 -14.71 -9.71 -2.81
C LYS A 99 -13.22 -9.98 -2.63
N LEU A 100 -12.39 -9.87 -3.67
CA LEU A 100 -10.95 -10.07 -3.55
C LEU A 100 -10.32 -8.97 -2.70
N PHE A 101 -10.80 -7.73 -2.84
CA PHE A 101 -10.34 -6.62 -2.00
C PHE A 101 -10.74 -6.80 -0.53
N GLN A 102 -11.98 -7.23 -0.26
CA GLN A 102 -12.41 -7.51 1.10
C GLN A 102 -11.58 -8.63 1.76
N LEU A 103 -11.31 -9.71 1.01
CA LEU A 103 -10.43 -10.80 1.48
C LEU A 103 -9.01 -10.33 1.80
N LEU A 104 -8.46 -9.41 0.98
CA LEU A 104 -7.16 -8.80 1.26
C LEU A 104 -7.16 -8.02 2.58
N LEU A 105 -8.24 -7.28 2.87
CA LEU A 105 -8.36 -6.57 4.14
C LEU A 105 -8.50 -7.51 5.34
N ASP A 106 -9.21 -8.62 5.18
CA ASP A 106 -9.34 -9.64 6.21
C ASP A 106 -8.00 -10.34 6.48
N GLU A 107 -7.21 -10.62 5.45
CA GLU A 107 -5.83 -11.14 5.59
C GLU A 107 -4.96 -10.18 6.39
N GLN A 108 -4.97 -8.89 6.03
CA GLN A 108 -4.18 -7.88 6.73
C GLN A 108 -4.61 -7.70 8.18
N ARG A 109 -5.93 -7.77 8.46
CA ARG A 109 -6.45 -7.72 9.83
C ARG A 109 -5.95 -8.92 10.65
N LEU A 110 -5.97 -10.12 10.08
CA LEU A 110 -5.45 -11.32 10.74
C LEU A 110 -3.96 -11.17 11.08
N VAL A 111 -3.15 -10.70 10.13
CA VAL A 111 -1.71 -10.45 10.35
C VAL A 111 -1.49 -9.39 11.44
N TYR A 112 -2.27 -8.32 11.41
CA TYR A 112 -2.20 -7.26 12.42
C TYR A 112 -2.53 -7.79 13.82
N GLU A 113 -3.62 -8.54 13.98
CA GLU A 113 -4.02 -9.13 15.27
C GLU A 113 -2.98 -10.11 15.81
N ILE A 114 -2.26 -10.81 14.93
CA ILE A 114 -1.14 -11.68 15.33
C ILE A 114 0.05 -10.84 15.81
N ASN A 115 0.41 -9.79 15.08
CA ASN A 115 1.55 -8.92 15.40
C ASN A 115 1.33 -8.05 16.65
N ASP A 116 0.08 -7.69 16.94
CA ASP A 116 -0.30 -6.92 18.13
C ASP A 116 -0.14 -7.73 19.43
N LYS A 117 -0.19 -9.06 19.36
CA LYS A 117 0.02 -9.94 20.52
C LYS A 117 1.47 -9.88 21.01
N LYS A 118 1.72 -9.07 22.04
CA LYS A 118 3.06 -8.95 22.68
C LYS A 118 3.36 -10.00 23.76
N ILE A 119 2.37 -10.81 24.13
CA ILE A 119 2.49 -11.83 25.18
C ILE A 119 2.08 -13.17 24.61
N THR A 120 2.83 -14.22 24.95
CA THR A 120 2.59 -15.59 24.51
C THR A 120 2.55 -16.54 25.71
N SER A 121 1.63 -17.51 25.67
CA SER A 121 1.56 -18.57 26.68
C SER A 121 2.76 -19.52 26.60
N LEU A 122 3.27 -19.98 27.74
CA LEU A 122 4.27 -21.06 27.77
C LEU A 122 3.65 -22.46 27.92
N GLN A 123 2.33 -22.54 28.09
CA GLN A 123 1.63 -23.83 28.18
C GLN A 123 1.51 -24.48 26.81
N GLU A 124 2.12 -25.66 26.65
CA GLU A 124 2.16 -26.40 25.38
C GLU A 124 0.76 -26.65 24.79
N ALA A 125 -0.17 -27.16 25.61
CA ALA A 125 -1.53 -27.47 25.15
C ALA A 125 -2.23 -26.24 24.56
N LYS A 126 -2.08 -25.07 25.21
CA LYS A 126 -2.63 -23.80 24.73
C LYS A 126 -1.96 -23.35 23.43
N ARG A 127 -0.63 -23.51 23.32
CA ARG A 127 0.13 -23.15 22.11
C ARG A 127 -0.22 -24.02 20.91
N LYS A 128 -0.47 -25.32 21.12
CA LYS A 128 -0.94 -26.23 20.07
C LYS A 128 -2.31 -25.81 19.54
N ALA A 129 -3.27 -25.56 20.44
CA ALA A 129 -4.61 -25.09 20.06
C ALA A 129 -4.57 -23.73 19.32
N GLU A 130 -3.78 -22.76 19.82
CA GLU A 130 -3.61 -21.46 19.14
C GLU A 130 -3.04 -21.63 17.72
N ARG A 131 -2.03 -22.48 17.55
CA ARG A 131 -1.43 -22.76 16.23
C ARG A 131 -2.43 -23.39 15.29
N GLU A 132 -3.18 -24.39 15.75
CA GLU A 132 -4.17 -25.10 14.93
C GLU A 132 -5.30 -24.17 14.48
N GLN A 133 -5.79 -23.30 15.38
CA GLN A 133 -6.77 -22.26 15.05
C GLN A 133 -6.26 -21.25 14.02
N LEU A 134 -5.00 -20.82 14.14
CA LEU A 134 -4.40 -19.90 13.16
C LEU A 134 -4.18 -20.57 11.81
N THR A 135 -3.71 -21.82 11.80
CA THR A 135 -3.53 -22.59 10.56
C THR A 135 -4.87 -22.82 9.87
N SER A 136 -5.92 -23.22 10.60
CA SER A 136 -7.24 -23.42 10.01
C SER A 136 -7.83 -22.11 9.47
N ALA A 137 -7.76 -21.01 10.23
CA ALA A 137 -8.21 -19.70 9.76
C ALA A 137 -7.49 -19.24 8.49
N ARG A 138 -6.16 -19.45 8.41
CA ARG A 138 -5.36 -19.11 7.22
C ARG A 138 -5.78 -19.95 6.01
N LYS A 139 -5.95 -21.27 6.18
CA LYS A 139 -6.40 -22.17 5.11
C LYS A 139 -7.81 -21.82 4.63
N THR A 140 -8.73 -21.51 5.54
CA THR A 140 -10.08 -21.04 5.18
C THR A 140 -10.01 -19.78 4.33
N LEU A 141 -9.22 -18.78 4.74
CA LEU A 141 -9.07 -17.54 4.00
C LEU A 141 -8.46 -17.76 2.61
N GLN A 142 -7.42 -18.59 2.51
CA GLN A 142 -6.82 -18.97 1.23
C GLN A 142 -7.82 -19.69 0.31
N ASN A 143 -8.64 -20.58 0.84
CA ASN A 143 -9.71 -21.22 0.07
C ASN A 143 -10.78 -20.22 -0.39
N GLU A 144 -11.12 -19.21 0.41
CA GLU A 144 -11.99 -18.12 -0.04
C GLU A 144 -11.37 -17.31 -1.18
N PHE A 145 -10.06 -17.03 -1.13
CA PHE A 145 -9.34 -16.41 -2.24
C PHE A 145 -9.39 -17.27 -3.51
N ARG A 146 -9.12 -18.57 -3.39
CA ARG A 146 -9.19 -19.52 -4.52
C ARG A 146 -10.58 -19.52 -5.16
N ILE A 147 -11.63 -19.61 -4.35
CA ILE A 147 -13.02 -19.57 -4.84
C ILE A 147 -13.32 -18.23 -5.53
N ALA A 148 -12.87 -17.11 -4.98
CA ALA A 148 -13.05 -15.79 -5.59
C ALA A 148 -12.28 -15.64 -6.93
N GLN A 149 -11.22 -16.42 -7.13
CA GLN A 149 -10.48 -16.52 -8.39
C GLN A 149 -11.08 -17.55 -9.37
N GLY A 150 -12.12 -18.28 -8.97
CA GLY A 150 -12.73 -19.35 -9.77
C GLY A 150 -11.98 -20.69 -9.71
N LEU A 151 -11.09 -20.87 -8.74
CA LEU A 151 -10.38 -22.13 -8.48
C LEU A 151 -11.15 -22.99 -7.47
N GLU A 152 -10.93 -24.30 -7.54
CA GLU A 152 -11.48 -25.23 -6.55
C GLU A 152 -10.76 -25.09 -5.20
N PRO A 153 -11.49 -25.19 -4.06
CA PRO A 153 -10.87 -25.19 -2.74
C PRO A 153 -10.00 -26.44 -2.56
N LEU A 154 -8.91 -26.28 -1.82
CA LEU A 154 -8.06 -27.38 -1.39
C LEU A 154 -8.64 -28.07 -0.16
N ALA A 155 -8.28 -29.34 0.03
CA ALA A 155 -8.72 -30.13 1.16
C ALA A 155 -8.13 -29.58 2.47
N GLU A 156 -8.77 -29.89 3.60
CA GLU A 156 -8.31 -29.39 4.91
C GLU A 156 -6.94 -29.96 5.30
N ASP A 157 -6.66 -31.19 4.88
CA ASP A 157 -5.41 -31.92 5.09
C ASP A 157 -4.32 -31.60 4.05
N SER A 158 -4.60 -30.78 3.04
CA SER A 158 -3.59 -30.24 2.12
C SER A 158 -2.46 -29.57 2.90
N ASN A 159 -1.22 -29.78 2.45
CA ASN A 159 -0.05 -29.18 3.08
C ASN A 159 0.07 -27.69 2.72
N ASP A 160 0.94 -26.95 3.42
CA ASP A 160 1.09 -25.51 3.18
C ASP A 160 1.67 -25.21 1.77
N GLU A 161 2.48 -26.12 1.20
CA GLU A 161 3.07 -25.99 -0.14
C GLU A 161 1.99 -25.98 -1.24
N GLU A 162 0.96 -26.82 -1.14
CA GLU A 162 -0.16 -26.87 -2.08
C GLU A 162 -0.94 -25.54 -2.14
N PHE A 163 -1.02 -24.82 -1.02
CA PHE A 163 -1.63 -23.49 -1.01
C PHE A 163 -0.70 -22.43 -1.63
N GLU A 164 0.62 -22.56 -1.45
CA GLU A 164 1.64 -21.65 -1.99
C GLU A 164 1.84 -21.77 -3.51
N ASP A 165 1.50 -22.91 -4.11
CA ASP A 165 1.54 -23.11 -5.57
C ASP A 165 0.48 -22.29 -6.34
N THR A 166 -0.48 -21.69 -5.64
CA THR A 166 -1.48 -20.82 -6.25
C THR A 166 -0.86 -19.48 -6.62
N GLU A 167 -0.85 -19.11 -7.91
CA GLU A 167 -0.37 -17.78 -8.31
C GLU A 167 -1.20 -16.68 -7.62
N PRO A 168 -0.55 -15.76 -6.88
CA PRO A 168 -1.26 -14.72 -6.16
C PRO A 168 -1.83 -13.70 -7.15
N VAL A 169 -3.11 -13.37 -6.99
CA VAL A 169 -3.72 -12.24 -7.71
C VAL A 169 -3.33 -10.95 -7.02
N ASP A 170 -2.67 -10.06 -7.77
CA ASP A 170 -2.34 -8.73 -7.27
C ASP A 170 -3.57 -7.80 -7.32
N VAL A 171 -4.38 -7.87 -6.27
CA VAL A 171 -5.60 -7.08 -6.11
C VAL A 171 -5.31 -5.57 -6.13
N ILE A 172 -4.18 -5.16 -5.53
CA ILE A 172 -3.76 -3.75 -5.46
C ILE A 172 -3.39 -3.24 -6.85
N LEU A 173 -2.62 -4.01 -7.61
CA LEU A 173 -2.24 -3.67 -8.98
C LEU A 173 -3.46 -3.60 -9.89
N ASN A 174 -4.37 -4.57 -9.79
CA ASN A 174 -5.60 -4.59 -10.57
C ASN A 174 -6.49 -3.37 -10.29
N GLU A 175 -6.66 -2.99 -9.03
CA GLU A 175 -7.39 -1.77 -8.69
C GLU A 175 -6.65 -0.51 -9.15
N SER A 176 -5.31 -0.50 -9.10
CA SER A 176 -4.51 0.62 -9.61
C SER A 176 -4.70 0.80 -11.13
N ALA A 177 -4.83 -0.29 -11.87
CA ALA A 177 -5.12 -0.26 -13.30
C ALA A 177 -6.54 0.30 -13.58
N ARG A 178 -7.54 -0.06 -12.77
CA ARG A 178 -8.90 0.49 -12.87
C ARG A 178 -8.95 1.98 -12.54
N ILE A 179 -8.20 2.42 -11.52
CA ILE A 179 -8.04 3.86 -11.22
C ILE A 179 -7.44 4.58 -12.43
N LEU A 180 -6.40 4.02 -13.05
CA LEU A 180 -5.80 4.61 -14.24
C LEU A 180 -6.82 4.71 -15.40
N GLU A 181 -7.64 3.68 -15.60
CA GLU A 181 -8.73 3.70 -16.58
C GLU A 181 -9.74 4.83 -16.31
N ASP A 182 -10.12 5.03 -15.04
CA ASP A 182 -11.05 6.11 -14.65
C ASP A 182 -10.46 7.50 -14.91
N LEU A 183 -9.15 7.66 -14.70
CA LEU A 183 -8.43 8.91 -14.92
C LEU A 183 -8.32 9.24 -16.42
N LEU A 184 -8.22 8.22 -17.28
CA LEU A 184 -8.09 8.38 -18.73
C LEU A 184 -9.44 8.45 -19.47
N SER A 185 -10.51 7.97 -18.85
CA SER A 185 -11.82 7.88 -19.49
C SER A 185 -12.34 9.28 -19.90
N PRO A 186 -12.86 9.49 -21.12
CA PRO A 186 -13.39 10.78 -21.53
C PRO A 186 -14.61 11.16 -20.70
N VAL A 187 -14.83 12.46 -20.46
CA VAL A 187 -16.05 12.96 -19.80
C VAL A 187 -17.24 12.55 -20.67
N GLN A 188 -18.04 11.58 -20.20
CA GLN A 188 -19.36 11.35 -20.78
C GLN A 188 -20.18 12.61 -20.51
N THR A 189 -20.22 13.49 -21.50
CA THR A 189 -21.18 14.59 -21.50
C THR A 189 -22.55 13.92 -21.58
N THR A 190 -23.24 13.82 -20.45
CA THR A 190 -24.61 13.34 -20.43
C THR A 190 -25.42 14.22 -21.38
N ALA A 191 -25.90 13.61 -22.47
CA ALA A 191 -26.72 14.24 -23.50
C ALA A 191 -28.05 14.81 -22.97
N ALA A 192 -28.33 14.71 -21.67
CA ALA A 192 -29.53 15.19 -21.01
C ALA A 192 -29.57 16.72 -20.79
N SER A 193 -28.50 17.47 -21.09
CA SER A 193 -28.50 18.94 -20.94
C SER A 193 -28.81 19.74 -22.21
N MET A 194 -28.96 19.08 -23.37
CA MET A 194 -29.25 19.76 -24.65
C MET A 194 -30.74 19.84 -25.02
N GLU A 195 -31.64 19.09 -24.36
CA GLU A 195 -33.08 19.12 -24.71
C GLU A 195 -33.88 20.26 -24.06
N ASN A 196 -33.37 20.93 -23.02
CA ASN A 196 -34.14 21.95 -22.29
C ASN A 196 -33.92 23.41 -22.74
N LYS A 197 -33.24 23.64 -23.86
CA LYS A 197 -33.01 25.02 -24.40
C LYS A 197 -33.79 25.37 -25.67
N SER A 198 -34.55 24.45 -26.27
CA SER A 198 -35.24 24.70 -27.55
C SER A 198 -36.70 25.21 -27.42
N VAL A 199 -37.30 25.23 -26.22
CA VAL A 199 -38.75 25.51 -26.06
C VAL A 199 -39.06 26.94 -25.59
N ARG A 200 -38.08 27.84 -25.47
CA ARG A 200 -38.33 29.21 -24.93
C ARG A 200 -38.26 30.38 -25.90
N ASP A 201 -37.93 30.18 -27.18
CA ASP A 201 -37.87 31.27 -28.16
C ASP A 201 -38.95 31.14 -29.24
N ASN A 202 -40.22 31.16 -28.83
CA ASN A 202 -41.33 31.45 -29.75
C ASN A 202 -42.45 32.19 -29.01
N SER A 203 -42.19 33.44 -28.66
CA SER A 203 -43.23 34.43 -28.40
C SER A 203 -42.67 35.84 -28.61
N LEU A 204 -42.82 36.37 -29.82
CA LEU A 204 -43.29 37.73 -30.17
C LEU A 204 -43.12 37.96 -31.68
#